data_AF-A0A7C4KQZ6-F1
#
_entry.id   AF-A0A7C4KQZ6-F1
#
_cell.length_a   1.000
_cell.length_b   1.000
_cell.length_c   1.000
_cell.angle_alpha   90.00
_cell.angle_beta   90.00
_cell.angle_gamma   90.00
#
_symmetry.space_group_name_H-M   'P 1'
#
loop_
_entity.id
_entity.type
_entity.pdbx_description
1 polymer ?
#
loop_
_entity_poly.entity_id
_entity_poly.type
_entity_poly.pdbx_seq_one_letter_code
_entity_poly.pdbx_strand_id
1 'polypeptide(L)'
;MKRKVLILAAATLTFYVIAFHGIEWWRERLGPWEVTFSSQPGKAPTLTIRQPQLGIDNVEVVFEGESVPPTNFFVRFDQPVRTVPWGVVVHQDPVKFPGVVTLHVLGHEVEMMPRTLSLDRRSVAWTAKATHRLKPEDKLPPEQLLRKKFQRELGRPPGQTAGS
;
A
#
# COMPACT_ATOMS: atom_id res chain seq x y z
N MET A 1 3.79 49.32 -15.21
CA MET A 1 3.09 48.02 -15.41
C MET A 1 3.95 46.82 -14.99
N LYS A 2 5.22 46.69 -15.43
CA LYS A 2 6.10 45.54 -15.15
C LYS A 2 6.37 45.24 -13.67
N ARG A 3 6.57 46.25 -12.81
CA ARG A 3 6.84 46.07 -11.37
C ARG A 3 5.70 45.42 -10.59
N LYS A 4 4.44 45.77 -10.89
CA LYS A 4 3.27 45.17 -10.23
C LYS A 4 3.10 43.70 -10.62
N VAL A 5 3.35 43.39 -11.89
CA VAL A 5 3.34 42.00 -12.39
C VAL A 5 4.44 41.17 -11.72
N LEU A 6 5.65 41.70 -11.58
CA LEU A 6 6.75 41.02 -10.88
C LEU A 6 6.43 40.75 -9.40
N ILE A 7 5.83 41.70 -8.69
CA ILE A 7 5.41 41.52 -7.29
C ILE A 7 4.37 40.40 -7.18
N LEU A 8 3.34 40.41 -8.04
CA LEU A 8 2.32 39.37 -8.04
C LEU A 8 2.92 38.00 -8.37
N ALA A 9 3.81 37.91 -9.36
CA ALA A 9 4.47 36.66 -9.72
C ALA A 9 5.31 36.10 -8.55
N ALA A 10 6.08 36.96 -7.87
CA ALA A 10 6.86 36.57 -6.71
C ALA A 10 5.98 36.12 -5.53
N ALA A 11 4.87 36.83 -5.27
CA ALA A 11 3.93 36.48 -4.21
C ALA A 11 3.25 35.13 -4.48
N THR A 12 2.77 34.90 -5.71
CA THR A 12 2.15 33.63 -6.11
C THR A 12 3.14 32.48 -6.01
N LEU A 13 4.39 32.66 -6.47
CA LEU A 13 5.42 31.63 -6.35
C LEU A 13 5.73 31.31 -4.88
N THR A 14 5.84 32.33 -4.04
CA THR A 14 6.10 32.15 -2.60
C THR A 14 4.96 31.38 -1.93
N PHE A 15 3.71 31.76 -2.21
CA PHE A 15 2.54 31.05 -1.69
C PHE A 15 2.51 29.60 -2.16
N TYR A 16 2.77 29.35 -3.44
CA TYR A 16 2.82 28.01 -4.01
C TYR A 16 3.86 27.14 -3.29
N VAL A 17 5.09 27.65 -3.10
CA VAL A 17 6.17 26.92 -2.42
C VAL A 17 5.78 26.58 -0.98
N ILE A 18 5.25 27.54 -0.22
CA ILE A 18 4.81 27.31 1.16
C ILE A 18 3.69 26.26 1.22
N ALA A 19 2.68 26.39 0.37
CA ALA A 19 1.55 25.45 0.34
C ALA A 19 2.00 24.05 -0.06
N PHE A 20 2.85 23.93 -1.09
CA PHE A 20 3.38 22.67 -1.57
C PHE A 20 4.17 21.94 -0.48
N HIS A 21 5.13 22.62 0.15
CA HIS A 21 5.93 22.01 1.23
C HIS A 21 5.09 21.70 2.47
N GLY A 22 4.08 22.52 2.79
CA GLY A 22 3.15 22.24 3.88
C GLY A 22 2.34 20.96 3.64
N ILE A 23 1.86 20.75 2.41
CA ILE A 23 1.15 19.54 2.00
C ILE A 23 2.07 18.32 2.03
N GLU A 24 3.27 18.41 1.45
CA GLU A 24 4.25 17.31 1.45
C GLU A 24 4.66 16.93 2.89
N TRP A 25 4.92 17.90 3.75
CA TRP A 25 5.20 17.63 5.15
C TRP A 25 4.04 16.92 5.85
N TRP A 26 2.80 17.37 5.61
CA TRP A 26 1.62 16.74 6.20
C TRP A 26 1.40 15.31 5.69
N ARG A 27 1.70 15.06 4.41
CA ARG A 27 1.66 13.73 3.77
C ARG A 27 2.66 12.79 4.42
N GLU A 28 3.89 13.24 4.67
CA GLU A 28 5.01 12.39 5.05
C GLU A 28 5.21 12.19 6.55
N ARG A 29 4.67 13.07 7.40
CA ARG A 29 4.97 13.10 8.85
C ARG A 29 4.77 11.78 9.61
N LEU A 30 3.89 10.89 9.16
CA LEU A 30 3.64 9.59 9.80
C LEU A 30 4.44 8.43 9.18
N GLY A 31 5.05 8.63 8.01
CA GLY A 31 5.80 7.60 7.30
C GLY A 31 4.93 6.49 6.67
N PRO A 32 5.43 5.84 5.60
CA PRO A 32 4.69 4.85 4.82
C PRO A 32 4.54 3.51 5.57
N TRP A 33 3.78 2.60 4.98
CA TRP A 33 3.88 1.18 5.32
C TRP A 33 5.23 0.61 4.87
N GLU A 34 5.84 -0.20 5.74
CA GLU A 34 7.04 -0.97 5.45
C GLU A 34 6.70 -2.46 5.51
N VAL A 35 7.02 -3.18 4.45
CA VAL A 35 6.65 -4.59 4.33
C VAL A 35 7.81 -5.42 3.82
N THR A 36 8.07 -6.54 4.50
CA THR A 36 9.08 -7.51 4.11
C THR A 36 8.42 -8.82 3.71
N PHE A 37 8.74 -9.30 2.52
CA PHE A 37 8.34 -10.57 1.98
C PHE A 37 9.49 -11.55 2.17
N SER A 38 9.28 -12.57 2.99
CA SER A 38 10.28 -13.60 3.27
C SER A 38 9.75 -14.99 2.98
N SER A 39 10.54 -15.82 2.31
CA SER A 39 10.27 -17.24 2.14
C SER A 39 11.58 -18.02 2.18
N GLN A 40 11.54 -19.17 2.84
CA GLN A 40 12.67 -20.09 2.94
C GLN A 40 12.22 -21.49 2.50
N PRO A 41 13.11 -22.31 1.95
CA PRO A 41 12.79 -23.70 1.64
C PRO A 41 12.23 -24.42 2.88
N GLY A 42 11.07 -25.06 2.75
CA GLY A 42 10.44 -25.82 3.83
C GLY A 42 9.74 -25.00 4.92
N LYS A 43 9.64 -23.67 4.77
CA LYS A 43 8.85 -22.79 5.65
C LYS A 43 7.75 -22.09 4.86
N ALA A 44 6.65 -21.83 5.54
CA ALA A 44 5.56 -21.02 5.00
C ALA A 44 6.06 -19.60 4.65
N PRO A 45 5.64 -19.03 3.50
CA PRO A 45 5.89 -17.64 3.16
C PRO A 45 5.37 -16.71 4.27
N THR A 46 6.14 -15.69 4.60
CA THR A 46 5.83 -14.76 5.69
C THR A 46 5.95 -13.32 5.21
N LEU A 47 4.89 -12.55 5.45
CA LEU A 47 4.82 -11.11 5.24
C LEU A 47 4.98 -10.42 6.59
N THR A 48 6.03 -9.62 6.76
CA THR A 48 6.23 -8.82 7.98
C THR A 48 5.83 -7.38 7.71
N ILE A 49 4.93 -6.85 8.51
CA ILE A 49 4.37 -5.50 8.39
C ILE A 49 4.90 -4.63 9.52
N ARG A 50 5.34 -3.43 9.17
CA ARG A 50 5.84 -2.42 10.10
C ARG A 50 5.33 -1.04 9.74
N GLN A 51 4.99 -0.28 10.78
CA GLN A 51 4.65 1.14 10.73
C GLN A 51 5.09 1.78 12.07
N PRO A 52 6.27 2.44 12.10
CA PRO A 52 6.86 2.91 13.36
C PRO A 52 6.04 3.97 14.11
N GLN A 53 5.43 4.92 13.40
CA GLN A 53 4.70 6.05 14.01
C GLN A 53 3.36 5.63 14.63
N LEU A 54 2.81 4.49 14.22
CA LEU A 54 1.62 3.86 14.79
C LEU A 54 1.97 2.80 15.85
N GLY A 55 3.25 2.58 16.15
CA GLY A 55 3.71 1.55 17.08
C GLY A 55 3.51 0.11 16.57
N ILE A 56 3.31 -0.05 15.26
CA ILE A 56 3.14 -1.36 14.62
C ILE A 56 4.52 -1.87 14.25
N ASP A 57 4.96 -2.93 14.93
CA ASP A 57 6.28 -3.52 14.72
C ASP A 57 6.19 -5.04 14.69
N ASN A 58 6.89 -5.63 13.71
CA ASN A 58 7.03 -7.07 13.50
C ASN A 58 5.68 -7.83 13.49
N VAL A 59 4.65 -7.28 12.86
CA VAL A 59 3.38 -8.01 12.67
C VAL A 59 3.56 -8.97 11.50
N GLU A 60 3.38 -10.27 11.74
CA GLU A 60 3.61 -11.31 10.76
C GLU A 60 2.30 -11.86 10.21
N VAL A 61 2.23 -12.04 8.90
CA VAL A 61 1.19 -12.80 8.22
C VAL A 61 1.85 -14.00 7.56
N VAL A 62 1.55 -15.19 8.07
CA VAL A 62 2.12 -16.47 7.63
C VAL A 62 1.11 -17.17 6.75
N PHE A 63 1.50 -17.50 5.52
CA PHE A 63 0.64 -18.21 4.55
C PHE A 63 0.88 -19.72 4.68
N GLU A 64 0.11 -20.39 5.52
CA GLU A 64 0.24 -21.81 5.77
C GLU A 64 -0.13 -22.63 4.53
N GLY A 65 0.57 -23.74 4.29
CA GLY A 65 0.30 -24.62 3.15
C GLY A 65 0.76 -24.08 1.79
N GLU A 66 1.23 -22.83 1.72
CA GLU A 66 1.79 -22.25 0.50
C GLU A 66 3.28 -22.55 0.37
N SER A 67 3.75 -22.73 -0.86
CA SER A 67 5.16 -22.92 -1.17
C SER A 67 5.54 -22.03 -2.34
N VAL A 68 6.55 -21.19 -2.13
CA VAL A 68 7.02 -20.22 -3.13
C VAL A 68 8.54 -20.24 -3.20
N PRO A 69 9.14 -19.79 -4.31
CA PRO A 69 10.59 -19.66 -4.40
C PRO A 69 11.17 -18.81 -3.26
N PRO A 70 12.37 -19.13 -2.74
CA PRO A 70 13.02 -18.34 -1.71
C PRO A 70 13.15 -16.88 -2.12
N THR A 71 12.66 -15.98 -1.27
CA THR A 71 12.63 -14.54 -1.52
C THR A 71 12.90 -13.81 -0.22
N ASN A 72 13.64 -12.71 -0.31
CA ASN A 72 13.76 -11.72 0.74
C ASN A 72 13.66 -10.35 0.09
N PHE A 73 12.50 -9.72 0.18
CA PHE A 73 12.22 -8.48 -0.53
C PHE A 73 11.57 -7.48 0.42
N PHE A 74 12.12 -6.29 0.47
CA PHE A 74 11.64 -5.19 1.29
C PHE A 74 11.01 -4.12 0.40
N VAL A 75 9.84 -3.62 0.80
CA VAL A 75 9.17 -2.52 0.11
C VAL A 75 8.67 -1.49 1.11
N ARG A 76 8.84 -0.22 0.72
CA ARG A 76 8.22 0.93 1.36
C ARG A 76 7.14 1.45 0.43
N PHE A 77 5.95 1.72 0.95
CA PHE A 77 4.84 2.27 0.17
C PHE A 77 4.87 3.81 0.13
N ASP A 78 6.05 4.40 -0.08
CA ASP A 78 6.23 5.86 -0.26
C ASP A 78 6.09 6.32 -1.72
N GLN A 79 6.13 5.38 -2.66
CA GLN A 79 5.87 5.59 -4.09
C GLN A 79 4.86 4.56 -4.60
N PRO A 80 4.19 4.81 -5.73
CA PRO A 80 3.25 3.83 -6.31
C PRO A 80 3.94 2.50 -6.64
N VAL A 81 3.51 1.43 -5.98
CA VAL A 81 3.96 0.05 -6.26
C VAL A 81 2.80 -0.70 -6.92
N ARG A 82 3.10 -1.53 -7.92
CA ARG A 82 2.09 -2.35 -8.62
C ARG A 82 2.26 -3.85 -8.38
N THR A 83 3.50 -4.31 -8.33
CA THR A 83 3.85 -5.72 -8.17
C THR A 83 4.66 -5.91 -6.91
N VAL A 84 4.41 -7.03 -6.24
CA VAL A 84 5.15 -7.49 -5.06
C VAL A 84 5.43 -8.98 -5.23
N PRO A 85 6.31 -9.58 -4.43
CA PRO A 85 6.47 -11.02 -4.45
C PRO A 85 5.13 -11.74 -4.27
N TRP A 86 4.90 -12.72 -5.15
CA TRP A 86 3.74 -13.63 -5.10
C TRP A 86 2.38 -12.94 -5.19
N GLY A 87 2.33 -11.71 -5.72
CA GLY A 87 1.11 -10.94 -5.76
C GLY A 87 1.22 -9.57 -6.42
N VAL A 88 0.18 -8.77 -6.20
CA VAL A 88 0.02 -7.42 -6.73
C VAL A 88 -0.51 -6.48 -5.67
N VAL A 89 -0.21 -5.20 -5.84
CA VAL A 89 -0.82 -4.12 -5.07
C VAL A 89 -2.07 -3.71 -5.81
N VAL A 90 -3.24 -3.98 -5.24
CA VAL A 90 -4.51 -3.58 -5.86
C VAL A 90 -4.92 -2.17 -5.43
N HIS A 91 -4.54 -1.73 -4.24
CA HIS A 91 -4.83 -0.36 -3.81
C HIS A 91 -3.68 0.21 -3.00
N GLN A 92 -3.40 1.49 -3.22
CA GLN A 92 -2.47 2.30 -2.44
C GLN A 92 -3.01 3.72 -2.41
N ASP A 93 -3.22 4.28 -1.22
CA ASP A 93 -3.57 5.67 -1.01
C ASP A 93 -2.29 6.51 -0.78
N PRO A 94 -1.88 7.36 -1.74
CA PRO A 94 -0.69 8.18 -1.61
C PRO A 94 -0.94 9.54 -0.96
N VAL A 95 -2.20 9.91 -0.64
CA VAL A 95 -2.58 11.27 -0.21
C VAL A 95 -1.95 11.64 1.14
N LYS A 96 -1.86 10.66 2.04
CA LYS A 96 -1.21 10.80 3.34
C LYS A 96 -0.68 9.45 3.78
N PHE A 97 0.49 9.44 4.39
CA PHE A 97 1.05 8.21 4.93
C PHE A 97 0.52 7.91 6.34
N PRO A 98 0.43 6.62 6.72
CA PRO A 98 0.76 5.44 5.89
C PRO A 98 -0.32 5.10 4.84
N GLY A 99 -1.50 5.75 4.88
CA GLY A 99 -2.58 5.50 3.93
C GLY A 99 -3.16 4.09 4.04
N VAL A 100 -3.98 3.70 3.08
CA VAL A 100 -4.45 2.31 2.92
C VAL A 100 -3.63 1.64 1.83
N VAL A 101 -3.16 0.41 2.10
CA VAL A 101 -2.51 -0.43 1.09
C VAL A 101 -3.19 -1.80 1.10
N THR A 102 -3.65 -2.25 -0.06
CA THR A 102 -4.30 -3.55 -0.23
C THR A 102 -3.49 -4.39 -1.20
N LEU A 103 -3.08 -5.56 -0.72
CA LEU A 103 -2.29 -6.54 -1.44
C LEU A 103 -3.15 -7.76 -1.75
N HIS A 104 -3.03 -8.27 -2.98
CA HIS A 104 -3.49 -9.62 -3.32
C HIS A 104 -2.28 -10.51 -3.49
N VAL A 105 -2.04 -11.38 -2.52
CA VAL A 105 -0.85 -12.24 -2.42
C VAL A 105 -1.29 -13.67 -2.18
N LEU A 106 -0.85 -14.61 -3.02
CA LEU A 106 -1.18 -16.04 -2.89
C LEU A 106 -2.68 -16.38 -2.82
N GLY A 107 -3.55 -15.50 -3.34
CA GLY A 107 -5.01 -15.65 -3.28
C GLY A 107 -5.65 -15.08 -2.00
N HIS A 108 -4.87 -14.42 -1.15
CA HIS A 108 -5.32 -13.70 0.03
C HIS A 108 -5.36 -12.20 -0.19
N GLU A 109 -6.31 -11.54 0.44
CA GLU A 109 -6.38 -10.08 0.53
C GLU A 109 -5.80 -9.61 1.87
N VAL A 110 -4.72 -8.83 1.80
CA VAL A 110 -4.10 -8.20 2.97
C VAL A 110 -4.25 -6.69 2.83
N GLU A 111 -5.12 -6.10 3.62
CA GLU A 111 -5.40 -4.67 3.62
C GLU A 111 -4.87 -4.03 4.91
N MET A 112 -3.85 -3.19 4.75
CA MET A 112 -3.19 -2.44 5.81
C MET A 112 -3.83 -1.06 5.90
N MET A 113 -4.59 -0.82 6.97
CA MET A 113 -5.18 0.48 7.28
C MET A 113 -4.56 1.06 8.56
N PRO A 114 -4.51 2.39 8.73
CA PRO A 114 -3.91 2.99 9.93
C PRO A 114 -4.55 2.51 11.25
N ARG A 115 -5.83 2.14 11.22
CA ARG A 115 -6.61 1.76 12.41
C ARG A 115 -6.69 0.24 12.66
N THR A 116 -6.56 -0.56 11.60
CA THR A 116 -6.80 -2.01 11.65
C THR A 116 -6.07 -2.68 10.51
N LEU A 117 -5.66 -3.92 10.73
CA LEU A 117 -5.32 -4.84 9.65
C LEU A 117 -6.61 -5.53 9.21
N SER A 118 -6.78 -5.78 7.91
CA SER A 118 -7.87 -6.60 7.40
C SER A 118 -7.27 -7.74 6.58
N LEU A 119 -7.60 -8.97 6.94
CA LEU A 119 -7.13 -10.19 6.31
C LEU A 119 -8.34 -10.93 5.75
N ASP A 120 -8.40 -11.11 4.44
CA ASP A 120 -9.53 -11.73 3.74
C ASP A 120 -10.88 -11.12 4.18
N ARG A 121 -10.91 -9.78 4.27
CA ARG A 121 -12.04 -8.95 4.73
C ARG A 121 -12.46 -9.13 6.19
N ARG A 122 -11.67 -9.84 7.00
CA ARG A 122 -11.84 -9.88 8.46
C ARG A 122 -10.93 -8.83 9.09
N SER A 123 -11.54 -7.84 9.74
CA SER A 123 -10.79 -6.82 10.48
C SER A 123 -10.21 -7.40 11.77
N VAL A 124 -8.90 -7.24 11.94
CA VAL A 124 -8.15 -7.59 13.15
C VAL A 124 -7.43 -6.36 13.69
N ALA A 125 -7.51 -6.15 15.00
CA ALA A 125 -6.87 -5.02 15.65
C ALA A 125 -5.34 -5.16 15.55
N TRP A 126 -4.65 -4.03 15.39
CA TRP A 126 -3.19 -4.02 15.45
C TRP A 126 -2.72 -4.46 16.83
N THR A 127 -1.92 -5.52 16.87
CA THR A 127 -1.25 -5.99 18.07
C THR A 127 0.22 -6.15 17.73
N ALA A 128 1.11 -5.46 18.47
CA ALA A 128 2.54 -5.51 18.20
C ALA A 128 3.05 -6.95 18.28
N LYS A 129 3.92 -7.35 17.34
CA LYS A 129 4.49 -8.70 17.25
C LYS A 129 3.46 -9.82 17.11
N ALA A 130 2.23 -9.51 16.69
CA ALA A 130 1.22 -10.53 16.44
C ALA A 130 1.54 -11.32 15.18
N THR A 131 1.27 -12.62 15.25
CA THR A 131 1.37 -13.53 14.10
C THR A 131 -0.03 -13.98 13.70
N HIS A 132 -0.43 -13.66 12.48
CA HIS A 132 -1.67 -14.11 11.86
C HIS A 132 -1.36 -15.22 10.87
N ARG A 133 -2.07 -16.34 10.99
CA ARG A 133 -1.91 -17.51 10.10
C ARG A 133 -3.09 -17.54 9.14
N LEU A 134 -2.79 -17.48 7.85
CA LEU A 134 -3.77 -17.61 6.79
C LEU A 134 -3.63 -18.98 6.16
N LYS A 135 -4.73 -19.71 6.06
CA LYS A 135 -4.76 -21.04 5.47
C LYS A 135 -5.37 -20.98 4.08
N PRO A 136 -5.10 -21.96 3.21
CA PRO A 136 -5.66 -21.95 1.86
C PRO A 136 -7.19 -22.02 1.83
N GLU A 137 -7.81 -22.55 2.89
CA GLU A 137 -9.27 -22.58 3.08
C GLU A 137 -9.90 -21.21 3.36
N ASP A 138 -9.13 -20.24 3.84
CA ASP A 138 -9.60 -18.87 4.10
C ASP A 138 -9.55 -17.97 2.84
N LYS A 139 -8.97 -18.46 1.73
CA LYS A 139 -8.82 -17.69 0.50
C LYS A 139 -10.15 -17.20 -0.01
N LEU A 140 -10.16 -15.95 -0.44
CA LEU A 140 -11.30 -15.39 -1.13
C LEU A 140 -11.43 -16.04 -2.52
N PRO A 141 -12.66 -16.34 -2.98
CA PRO A 141 -12.86 -16.79 -4.34
C PRO A 141 -12.31 -15.78 -5.37
N PRO A 142 -11.78 -16.24 -6.52
CA PRO A 142 -11.15 -15.35 -7.51
C PRO A 142 -12.06 -14.20 -7.95
N GLU A 143 -13.36 -14.44 -8.11
CA GLU A 143 -14.36 -13.43 -8.46
C GLU A 143 -14.54 -12.35 -7.40
N GLN A 144 -14.24 -12.65 -6.13
CA GLN A 144 -14.28 -11.68 -5.04
C GLN A 144 -13.01 -10.84 -4.98
N LEU A 145 -11.86 -11.41 -5.31
CA LEU A 145 -10.60 -10.69 -5.49
C LEU A 145 -10.69 -9.75 -6.70
N LEU A 146 -11.43 -10.14 -7.74
CA LEU A 146 -11.79 -9.30 -8.87
C LEU A 146 -12.86 -8.25 -8.47
N ARG A 147 -12.53 -7.36 -7.54
CA ARG A 147 -13.39 -6.21 -7.23
C ARG A 147 -13.64 -5.46 -8.55
N LYS A 148 -14.89 -5.45 -9.05
CA LYS A 148 -15.32 -4.93 -10.39
C LYS A 148 -14.72 -3.58 -10.81
N LYS A 149 -14.24 -2.77 -9.85
CA LYS A 149 -13.53 -1.51 -10.09
C LYS A 149 -12.22 -1.70 -10.88
N PHE A 150 -11.51 -2.81 -10.70
CA PHE A 150 -10.21 -3.07 -11.33
C PHE A 150 -10.28 -3.53 -12.80
N GLN A 151 -11.38 -4.17 -13.22
CA GLN A 151 -11.56 -4.53 -14.64
C GLN A 151 -11.63 -3.30 -15.55
N ARG A 152 -12.13 -2.15 -15.04
CA ARG A 152 -12.19 -0.90 -15.80
C ARG A 152 -10.82 -0.23 -16.00
N GLU A 153 -9.88 -0.49 -15.11
CA GLU A 153 -8.53 0.12 -15.14
C GLU A 153 -7.51 -0.76 -15.84
N LEU A 154 -7.61 -2.09 -15.70
CA LEU A 154 -6.76 -3.06 -16.42
C LEU A 154 -7.20 -3.30 -17.87
N GLY A 155 -8.47 -3.02 -18.20
CA GLY A 155 -9.02 -3.16 -19.56
C GLY A 155 -8.92 -1.90 -20.44
N ARG A 156 -8.35 -0.79 -19.94
CA ARG A 156 -8.17 0.43 -20.75
C ARG A 156 -6.80 0.37 -21.45
N PRO A 157 -6.73 0.24 -22.78
CA PRO A 157 -5.46 0.36 -23.49
C PRO A 157 -4.87 1.76 -23.28
N PRO A 158 -3.52 1.89 -23.20
CA PRO A 158 -2.88 3.19 -23.06
C PRO A 158 -3.19 4.03 -24.31
N GLY A 159 -3.96 5.11 -24.15
CA GLY A 159 -4.24 6.05 -25.26
C GLY A 159 -5.67 6.57 -25.38
N GLN A 160 -6.63 6.15 -24.55
CA GLN A 160 -7.97 6.78 -24.54
C GLN A 160 -8.16 7.66 -23.30
N THR A 161 -7.79 8.94 -23.43
CA THR A 161 -8.35 10.02 -22.63
C THR A 161 -9.80 10.24 -23.03
N ALA A 162 -10.70 10.34 -22.06
CA ALA A 162 -12.08 10.75 -22.29
C ALA A 162 -12.08 12.13 -22.96
N GLY A 163 -12.74 12.23 -24.10
CA GLY A 163 -12.76 13.43 -24.91
C GLY A 163 -13.33 14.65 -24.19
N SER A 164 -12.76 15.79 -24.53
CA SER A 164 -13.46 17.05 -24.77
C SER A 164 -12.75 17.73 -25.93
#